data_AF-A0AA40E619-F1
#
_entry.id   AF-A0AA40E619-F1
#
_cell.length_a   1.000
_cell.length_b   1.000
_cell.length_c   1.000
_cell.angle_alpha   90.00
_cell.angle_beta   90.00
_cell.angle_gamma   90.00
#
_symmetry.space_group_name_H-M   'P 1'
#
loop_
_entity.id
_entity.type
_entity.pdbx_description
1 polymer ?
#
loop_
_entity_poly.entity_id
_entity_poly.type
_entity_poly.pdbx_seq_one_letter_code
_entity_poly.pdbx_strand_id
1 'polypeptide(L)'
;MAPGIKGGYRQINKALNVCVFEDYLESQHLNLPKLLDVEQISPRVLRVLGQNPGKFTLQGTNTYIVGTGRERLIIDTGQGAKEWADLIASTLADQGFKLSHVLITHFHNDHCRGVPDLLRLYPELSTSIYKNTPDRTQQPIRDGQVFEVEGATVRAVHAPGHSHDHMCFILEEEQAMFTGDNVLGHGTAAVEHLGTWMQSLRTMKSHGCTVGYPAHGVVVPNLSQKIDQELACKVRRERQVLQALRGAGQGGRITVEELVTKVYGENLDEGIRGQALEPFMDEVLRKLAEDGRVGFQVRGGLKKWFSVE
;
A
#
# COMPACT_ATOMS: atom_id res chain seq x y z
N MET A 1 -23.70 12.07 -36.15
CA MET A 1 -22.60 11.11 -35.88
C MET A 1 -21.37 11.92 -35.52
N ALA A 2 -20.98 11.89 -34.25
CA ALA A 2 -19.77 12.52 -33.73
C ALA A 2 -18.94 11.44 -33.01
N PRO A 3 -17.60 11.44 -33.12
CA PRO A 3 -16.77 10.39 -32.55
C PRO A 3 -16.68 10.55 -31.03
N GLY A 4 -17.00 9.48 -30.31
CA GLY A 4 -16.91 9.40 -28.85
C GLY A 4 -15.47 9.52 -28.36
N ILE A 5 -15.27 10.46 -27.44
CA ILE A 5 -14.05 10.67 -26.67
C ILE A 5 -13.82 9.43 -25.79
N LYS A 6 -12.85 8.59 -26.15
CA LYS A 6 -12.33 7.51 -25.31
C LYS A 6 -11.15 8.05 -24.50
N GLY A 7 -11.38 8.35 -23.22
CA GLY A 7 -10.33 8.70 -22.26
C GLY A 7 -10.53 7.92 -20.96
N GLY A 8 -9.45 7.33 -20.45
CA GLY A 8 -9.34 6.98 -19.02
C GLY A 8 -9.56 5.52 -18.60
N TYR A 9 -9.13 4.51 -19.37
CA TYR A 9 -8.98 3.13 -18.86
C TYR A 9 -7.76 2.43 -19.50
N ARG A 10 -6.56 2.94 -19.19
CA ARG A 10 -5.29 2.23 -19.43
C ARG A 10 -4.42 2.43 -18.19
N GLN A 11 -3.91 1.32 -17.65
CA GLN A 11 -3.11 1.17 -16.41
C GLN A 11 -4.02 1.25 -15.18
N ILE A 12 -4.56 0.17 -14.60
CA ILE A 12 -3.93 -1.05 -14.08
C ILE A 12 -4.93 -2.20 -14.32
N ASN A 13 -4.67 -3.03 -15.32
CA ASN A 13 -5.27 -4.37 -15.44
C ASN A 13 -4.61 -5.10 -16.62
N LYS A 14 -3.59 -5.90 -16.30
CA LYS A 14 -3.20 -7.05 -17.10
C LYS A 14 -3.14 -8.26 -16.17
N ALA A 15 -4.25 -8.99 -16.14
CA ALA A 15 -4.38 -10.40 -15.84
C ALA A 15 -3.39 -10.99 -14.81
N LEU A 16 -3.73 -10.79 -13.54
CA LEU A 16 -3.41 -11.73 -12.46
C LEU A 16 -4.19 -13.05 -12.72
N ASN A 17 -3.50 -14.17 -12.94
CA ASN A 17 -3.93 -15.54 -12.60
C ASN A 17 -3.12 -15.97 -11.37
N VAL A 18 -3.32 -15.34 -10.23
CA VAL A 18 -4.28 -15.83 -9.23
C VAL A 18 -3.89 -17.21 -8.64
N CYS A 19 -3.72 -18.30 -9.38
CA CYS A 19 -3.68 -19.67 -8.79
C CYS A 19 -2.38 -20.13 -8.10
N VAL A 20 -1.23 -19.56 -8.44
CA VAL A 20 0.06 -20.04 -7.85
C VAL A 20 0.75 -18.97 -7.00
N PHE A 21 0.38 -17.72 -7.23
CA PHE A 21 0.43 -16.68 -6.20
C PHE A 21 -0.66 -16.90 -5.13
N GLU A 22 -1.66 -17.76 -5.41
CA GLU A 22 -2.61 -18.27 -4.41
C GLU A 22 -1.86 -19.15 -3.44
N ASP A 23 -1.18 -20.24 -3.78
CA ASP A 23 -0.46 -21.06 -2.76
C ASP A 23 0.51 -20.27 -1.84
N TYR A 24 1.25 -19.29 -2.37
CA TYR A 24 2.12 -18.41 -1.56
C TYR A 24 1.31 -17.48 -0.64
N LEU A 25 0.21 -16.91 -1.10
CA LEU A 25 -0.66 -16.04 -0.29
C LEU A 25 -1.68 -16.83 0.54
N GLU A 26 -2.08 -18.02 0.14
CA GLU A 26 -2.86 -19.00 0.89
C GLU A 26 -2.03 -19.47 2.08
N SER A 27 -0.73 -19.71 1.92
CA SER A 27 0.17 -19.96 3.06
C SER A 27 0.26 -18.76 4.03
N GLN A 28 0.07 -17.52 3.56
CA GLN A 28 -0.08 -16.34 4.42
C GLN A 28 -1.48 -16.29 5.05
N HIS A 29 -2.55 -16.60 4.32
CA HIS A 29 -3.96 -16.60 4.77
C HIS A 29 -4.26 -17.69 5.79
N LEU A 30 -3.67 -18.89 5.65
CA LEU A 30 -3.93 -20.07 6.48
C LEU A 30 -3.55 -19.89 7.96
N ASN A 31 -2.79 -18.84 8.29
CA ASN A 31 -2.41 -18.50 9.67
C ASN A 31 -2.64 -17.03 10.03
N LEU A 32 -3.49 -16.31 9.30
CA LEU A 32 -3.82 -14.94 9.70
C LEU A 32 -4.59 -14.96 11.03
N PRO A 33 -4.18 -14.17 12.03
CA PRO A 33 -4.95 -14.05 13.26
C PRO A 33 -6.31 -13.43 12.95
N LYS A 34 -7.34 -13.89 13.67
CA LYS A 34 -8.66 -13.27 13.61
C LYS A 34 -8.55 -11.85 14.16
N LEU A 35 -9.04 -10.90 13.38
CA LEU A 35 -9.24 -9.52 13.79
C LEU A 35 -10.72 -9.33 14.12
N LEU A 36 -11.02 -8.60 15.20
CA LEU A 36 -12.40 -8.20 15.50
C LEU A 36 -12.82 -7.10 14.53
N ASP A 37 -14.12 -7.10 14.19
CA ASP A 37 -14.72 -6.09 13.31
C ASP A 37 -14.55 -4.67 13.86
N VAL A 38 -14.60 -4.53 15.18
CA VAL A 38 -14.35 -3.30 15.91
C VAL A 38 -13.44 -3.62 17.09
N GLU A 39 -12.28 -2.96 17.19
CA GLU A 39 -11.29 -3.21 18.24
C GLU A 39 -10.63 -1.91 18.72
N GLN A 40 -10.64 -1.66 20.03
CA GLN A 40 -9.88 -0.57 20.62
C GLN A 40 -8.42 -1.00 20.75
N ILE A 41 -7.55 -0.50 19.86
CA ILE A 41 -6.15 -0.95 19.77
C ILE A 41 -5.16 -0.05 20.53
N SER A 42 -5.61 1.15 20.93
CA SER A 42 -4.90 2.05 21.85
C SER A 42 -5.89 2.94 22.59
N PRO A 43 -5.51 3.75 23.58
CA PRO A 43 -6.43 4.71 24.21
C PRO A 43 -7.07 5.73 23.25
N ARG A 44 -6.48 5.96 22.07
CA ARG A 44 -6.95 6.95 21.07
C ARG A 44 -7.46 6.34 19.78
N VAL A 45 -7.14 5.07 19.50
CA VAL A 45 -7.38 4.46 18.20
C VAL A 45 -8.33 3.28 18.31
N LEU A 46 -9.45 3.40 17.60
CA LEU A 46 -10.41 2.32 17.37
C LEU A 46 -10.28 1.86 15.92
N ARG A 47 -9.97 0.57 15.72
CA ARG A 47 -9.91 -0.05 14.40
C ARG A 47 -11.29 -0.59 14.04
N VAL A 48 -11.76 -0.31 12.83
CA VAL A 48 -12.97 -0.88 12.24
C VAL A 48 -12.60 -1.56 10.92
N LEU A 49 -12.90 -2.85 10.78
CA LEU A 49 -12.60 -3.62 9.57
C LEU A 49 -13.57 -3.28 8.43
N GLY A 50 -13.04 -3.13 7.22
CA GLY A 50 -13.72 -2.81 5.97
C GLY A 50 -14.67 -3.88 5.43
N GLN A 51 -14.81 -5.01 6.14
CA GLN A 51 -15.67 -6.14 5.75
C GLN A 51 -15.38 -6.66 4.34
N ASN A 52 -14.11 -6.64 3.97
CA ASN A 52 -13.62 -6.94 2.64
C ASN A 52 -12.39 -7.86 2.67
N PRO A 53 -12.46 -9.04 3.32
CA PRO A 53 -11.34 -9.96 3.31
C PRO A 53 -11.05 -10.41 1.88
N GLY A 54 -9.77 -10.59 1.57
CA GLY A 54 -9.35 -10.85 0.22
C GLY A 54 -7.85 -10.99 0.09
N LYS A 55 -7.42 -11.43 -1.09
CA LYS A 55 -6.02 -11.74 -1.39
C LYS A 55 -5.06 -10.57 -1.16
N PHE A 56 -5.52 -9.36 -1.43
CA PHE A 56 -4.73 -8.14 -1.28
C PHE A 56 -5.07 -7.39 0.02
N THR A 57 -6.27 -7.60 0.55
CA THR A 57 -6.81 -6.90 1.72
C THR A 57 -6.66 -7.71 3.02
N LEU A 58 -6.15 -8.94 2.95
CA LEU A 58 -5.97 -9.87 4.07
C LEU A 58 -7.31 -10.13 4.80
N GLN A 59 -7.38 -9.84 6.11
CA GLN A 59 -8.61 -9.90 6.91
C GLN A 59 -9.65 -8.84 6.50
N GLY A 60 -9.25 -7.82 5.73
CA GLY A 60 -10.02 -6.64 5.36
C GLY A 60 -9.18 -5.37 5.55
N THR A 61 -9.66 -4.26 4.99
CA THR A 61 -9.04 -2.95 5.21
C THR A 61 -9.29 -2.50 6.65
N ASN A 62 -8.22 -2.18 7.37
CA ASN A 62 -8.28 -1.49 8.65
C ASN A 62 -8.58 -0.02 8.41
N THR A 63 -9.79 0.41 8.78
CA THR A 63 -10.11 1.84 8.94
C THR A 63 -9.90 2.23 10.40
N TYR A 64 -9.48 3.47 10.66
CA TYR A 64 -9.09 3.89 12.01
C TYR A 64 -9.85 5.13 12.44
N ILE A 65 -10.63 5.03 13.51
CA ILE A 65 -11.24 6.17 14.18
C ILE A 65 -10.30 6.64 15.29
N VAL A 66 -9.92 7.92 15.27
CA VAL A 66 -8.86 8.49 16.10
C VAL A 66 -9.37 9.69 16.90
N GLY A 67 -9.07 9.71 18.19
CA GLY A 67 -9.42 10.77 19.13
C GLY A 67 -10.07 10.23 20.41
N THR A 68 -10.12 11.05 21.45
CA THR A 68 -10.72 10.70 22.75
C THR A 68 -12.09 11.34 22.95
N GLY A 69 -12.32 12.50 22.34
CA GLY A 69 -13.54 13.30 22.53
C GLY A 69 -14.75 12.86 21.70
N ARG A 70 -15.76 13.75 21.70
CA ARG A 70 -17.02 13.57 20.95
C ARG A 70 -16.87 13.78 19.45
N GLU A 71 -15.82 14.46 19.00
CA GLU A 71 -15.45 14.59 17.60
C GLU A 71 -14.16 13.82 17.36
N ARG A 72 -14.17 12.93 16.37
CA ARG A 72 -13.03 12.06 16.02
C ARG A 72 -12.77 12.12 14.52
N LEU A 73 -11.58 11.77 14.07
CA LEU A 73 -11.30 11.62 12.64
C LEU A 73 -11.31 10.15 12.27
N ILE A 74 -11.53 9.84 10.99
CA ILE A 74 -11.38 8.50 10.44
C ILE A 74 -10.30 8.47 9.36
N ILE A 75 -9.48 7.43 9.34
CA ILE A 75 -8.50 7.15 8.29
C ILE A 75 -8.99 5.96 7.47
N ASP A 76 -9.08 6.17 6.16
CA ASP A 76 -9.64 5.30 5.13
C ASP A 76 -11.12 4.94 5.30
N THR A 77 -11.72 4.41 4.23
CA THR A 77 -13.17 4.17 4.11
C THR A 77 -13.52 2.79 3.58
N GLY A 78 -12.56 1.88 3.46
CA GLY A 78 -12.83 0.56 2.91
C GLY A 78 -13.24 0.59 1.43
N GLN A 79 -13.74 -0.55 0.95
CA GLN A 79 -14.13 -0.75 -0.45
C GLN A 79 -15.55 -0.29 -0.81
N GLY A 80 -16.29 0.31 0.12
CA GLY A 80 -17.72 0.60 -0.04
C GLY A 80 -18.62 -0.62 0.15
N ALA A 81 -18.25 -1.51 1.08
CA ALA A 81 -19.13 -2.59 1.52
C ALA A 81 -20.24 -2.02 2.42
N LYS A 82 -21.48 -2.48 2.23
CA LYS A 82 -22.63 -2.01 3.03
C LYS A 82 -22.42 -2.35 4.51
N GLU A 83 -21.87 -3.52 4.78
CA GLU A 83 -21.59 -4.04 6.11
C GLU A 83 -20.60 -3.15 6.88
N TRP A 84 -19.60 -2.58 6.19
CA TRP A 84 -18.70 -1.60 6.79
C TRP A 84 -19.45 -0.30 7.15
N ALA A 85 -20.31 0.20 6.27
CA ALA A 85 -21.10 1.41 6.55
C ALA A 85 -22.05 1.20 7.73
N ASP A 86 -22.67 0.02 7.83
CA ASP A 86 -23.52 -0.38 8.96
C ASP A 86 -22.70 -0.45 10.27
N LEU A 87 -21.48 -1.01 10.23
CA LEU A 87 -20.57 -1.07 11.38
C LEU A 87 -20.12 0.32 11.84
N ILE A 88 -19.80 1.22 10.92
CA ILE A 88 -19.48 2.61 11.27
C ILE A 88 -20.69 3.25 11.95
N ALA A 89 -21.88 3.11 11.38
CA ALA A 89 -23.09 3.71 11.93
C ALA A 89 -23.41 3.23 13.34
N SER A 90 -23.36 1.92 13.59
CA SER A 90 -23.57 1.37 14.94
C SER A 90 -22.47 1.80 15.90
N THR A 91 -21.21 1.78 15.47
CA THR A 91 -20.07 2.17 16.31
C THR A 91 -20.17 3.62 16.78
N LEU A 92 -20.50 4.57 15.88
CA LEU A 92 -20.68 5.97 16.24
C LEU A 92 -21.85 6.17 17.22
N ALA A 93 -22.96 5.46 16.99
CA ALA A 93 -24.15 5.55 17.83
C ALA A 93 -23.89 4.99 19.25
N ASP A 94 -23.28 3.81 19.34
CA ASP A 94 -23.03 3.11 20.61
C ASP A 94 -22.02 3.85 21.49
N GLN A 95 -21.01 4.47 20.88
CA GLN A 95 -19.94 5.17 21.60
C GLN A 95 -20.22 6.68 21.81
N GLY A 96 -21.25 7.24 21.17
CA GLY A 96 -21.70 8.62 21.39
C GLY A 96 -20.77 9.72 20.86
N PHE A 97 -19.97 9.41 19.83
CA PHE A 97 -19.11 10.38 19.12
C PHE A 97 -19.46 10.47 17.63
N LYS A 98 -19.02 11.54 16.97
CA LYS A 98 -19.21 11.81 15.54
C LYS A 98 -17.87 12.00 14.83
N LEU A 99 -17.88 11.84 13.52
CA LEU A 99 -16.73 12.09 12.67
C LEU A 99 -16.61 13.59 12.34
N SER A 100 -15.37 14.08 12.29
CA SER A 100 -15.02 15.47 11.97
C SER A 100 -14.22 15.58 10.67
N HIS A 101 -13.34 14.61 10.43
CA HIS A 101 -12.45 14.55 9.26
C HIS A 101 -12.39 13.12 8.74
N VAL A 102 -12.31 12.97 7.42
CA VAL A 102 -12.04 11.70 6.73
C VAL A 102 -10.73 11.87 5.99
N LEU A 103 -9.70 11.13 6.40
CA LEU A 103 -8.38 11.16 5.78
C LEU A 103 -8.21 9.89 4.93
N ILE A 104 -7.90 10.05 3.65
CA ILE A 104 -7.70 8.91 2.75
C ILE A 104 -6.20 8.78 2.47
N THR A 105 -5.67 7.58 2.66
CA THR A 105 -4.26 7.27 2.41
C THR A 105 -3.93 7.34 0.93
N HIS A 106 -4.73 6.74 0.05
CA HIS A 106 -4.48 6.74 -1.40
C HIS A 106 -5.72 6.34 -2.23
N PHE A 107 -5.60 6.39 -3.56
CA PHE A 107 -6.71 6.19 -4.50
C PHE A 107 -7.22 4.75 -4.64
N HIS A 108 -6.55 3.73 -4.08
CA HIS A 108 -7.01 2.36 -4.26
C HIS A 108 -8.42 2.16 -3.69
N ASN A 109 -9.17 1.29 -4.36
CA ASN A 109 -10.61 1.18 -4.19
C ASN A 109 -11.00 0.83 -2.76
N ASP A 110 -10.23 -0.03 -2.13
CA ASP A 110 -10.41 -0.52 -0.77
C ASP A 110 -10.04 0.48 0.33
N HIS A 111 -9.63 1.71 -0.04
CA HIS A 111 -9.38 2.81 0.91
C HIS A 111 -10.36 3.97 0.73
N CYS A 112 -10.87 4.19 -0.49
CA CYS A 112 -11.61 5.41 -0.82
C CYS A 112 -13.09 5.20 -1.21
N ARG A 113 -13.53 3.96 -1.45
CA ARG A 113 -14.87 3.72 -2.02
C ARG A 113 -16.01 3.69 -1.00
N GLY A 114 -15.74 3.76 0.30
CA GLY A 114 -16.78 4.00 1.30
C GLY A 114 -17.17 5.47 1.48
N VAL A 115 -16.50 6.40 0.80
CA VAL A 115 -16.85 7.84 0.84
C VAL A 115 -18.33 8.11 0.51
N PRO A 116 -18.93 7.55 -0.57
CA PRO A 116 -20.34 7.78 -0.87
C PRO A 116 -21.27 7.30 0.25
N ASP A 117 -20.95 6.19 0.91
CA ASP A 117 -21.73 5.68 2.04
C ASP A 117 -21.63 6.61 3.25
N LEU A 118 -20.43 7.10 3.59
CA LEU A 118 -20.25 8.09 4.64
C LEU A 118 -21.04 9.36 4.35
N LEU A 119 -21.01 9.87 3.11
CA LEU A 119 -21.76 11.09 2.76
C LEU A 119 -23.28 10.89 2.79
N ARG A 120 -23.76 9.69 2.51
CA ARG A 120 -25.17 9.34 2.64
C ARG A 120 -25.63 9.32 4.09
N LEU A 121 -24.77 8.84 5.01
CA LEU A 121 -25.06 8.74 6.43
C LEU A 121 -24.80 10.06 7.19
N TYR A 122 -23.77 10.79 6.78
CA TYR A 122 -23.24 12.00 7.43
C TYR A 122 -22.92 13.08 6.39
N PRO A 123 -23.94 13.75 5.82
CA PRO A 123 -23.76 14.76 4.77
C PRO A 123 -22.87 15.95 5.18
N GLU A 124 -22.75 16.22 6.48
CA GLU A 124 -21.88 17.25 7.06
C GLU A 124 -20.39 17.01 6.78
N LEU A 125 -19.98 15.77 6.48
CA LEU A 125 -18.59 15.44 6.13
C LEU A 125 -18.19 15.88 4.72
N SER A 126 -19.12 16.36 3.90
CA SER A 126 -18.91 16.74 2.49
C SER A 126 -17.78 17.75 2.24
N THR A 127 -17.38 18.51 3.25
CA THR A 127 -16.27 19.48 3.15
C THR A 127 -15.01 19.05 3.90
N SER A 128 -15.04 17.89 4.56
CA SER A 128 -14.01 17.40 5.48
C SER A 128 -13.43 16.04 5.05
N ILE A 129 -13.50 15.70 3.76
CA ILE A 129 -12.82 14.54 3.19
C ILE A 129 -11.54 15.01 2.53
N TYR A 130 -10.42 14.43 2.92
CA TYR A 130 -9.10 14.85 2.52
C TYR A 130 -8.37 13.70 1.83
N LYS A 131 -7.76 13.97 0.66
CA LYS A 131 -6.94 13.02 -0.09
C LYS A 131 -5.81 13.76 -0.79
N ASN A 132 -4.68 13.09 -0.97
CA ASN A 132 -3.67 13.56 -1.92
C ASN A 132 -4.18 13.27 -3.35
N THR A 133 -4.06 14.22 -4.27
CA THR A 133 -4.77 14.17 -5.57
C THR A 133 -6.30 14.00 -5.40
N PRO A 134 -6.98 14.99 -4.78
CA PRO A 134 -8.40 14.90 -4.44
C PRO A 134 -9.32 14.88 -5.66
N ASP A 135 -10.45 14.19 -5.52
CA ASP A 135 -11.59 14.34 -6.43
C ASP A 135 -12.33 15.67 -6.17
N ARG A 136 -13.29 16.04 -7.04
CA ARG A 136 -14.00 17.33 -6.96
C ARG A 136 -14.68 17.62 -5.62
N THR A 137 -15.04 16.57 -4.87
CA THR A 137 -15.74 16.66 -3.58
C THR A 137 -14.80 16.46 -2.38
N GLN A 138 -13.49 16.50 -2.62
CA GLN A 138 -12.46 16.25 -1.62
C GLN A 138 -11.51 17.44 -1.54
N GLN A 139 -10.88 17.59 -0.38
CA GLN A 139 -9.86 18.59 -0.11
C GLN A 139 -8.48 18.00 -0.31
N PRO A 140 -7.49 18.79 -0.78
CA PRO A 140 -6.12 18.33 -0.91
C PRO A 140 -5.49 18.13 0.48
N ILE A 141 -4.71 17.07 0.63
CA ILE A 141 -3.74 16.91 1.73
C ILE A 141 -2.36 17.33 1.27
N ARG A 142 -1.60 18.01 2.13
CA ARG A 142 -0.18 18.31 1.92
C ARG A 142 0.69 17.58 2.94
N ASP A 143 1.92 17.29 2.55
CA ASP A 143 2.95 16.83 3.47
C ASP A 143 3.10 17.80 4.66
N GLY A 144 3.19 17.26 5.88
CA GLY A 144 3.28 18.02 7.11
C GLY A 144 1.97 18.67 7.60
N GLN A 145 0.86 18.57 6.87
CA GLN A 145 -0.43 19.09 7.31
C GLN A 145 -0.89 18.38 8.58
N VAL A 146 -1.41 19.16 9.54
CA VAL A 146 -1.86 18.66 10.84
C VAL A 146 -3.38 18.73 10.94
N PHE A 147 -3.98 17.68 11.49
CA PHE A 147 -5.39 17.56 11.82
C PHE A 147 -5.52 17.31 13.33
N GLU A 148 -6.30 18.14 14.02
CA GLU A 148 -6.43 18.08 15.47
C GLU A 148 -7.88 17.75 15.85
N VAL A 149 -8.02 16.81 16.79
CA VAL A 149 -9.26 16.52 17.51
C VAL A 149 -8.91 16.36 18.99
N GLU A 150 -9.91 16.31 19.86
CA GLU A 150 -9.66 16.12 21.28
C GLU A 150 -8.84 14.84 21.54
N GLY A 151 -7.66 15.01 22.14
CA GLY A 151 -6.75 13.95 22.52
C GLY A 151 -5.92 13.35 21.38
N ALA A 152 -5.98 13.86 20.15
CA ALA A 152 -5.16 13.37 19.05
C ALA A 152 -4.74 14.46 18.06
N THR A 153 -3.44 14.45 17.73
CA THR A 153 -2.79 15.29 16.73
C THR A 153 -2.27 14.39 15.61
N VAL A 154 -2.89 14.47 14.44
CA VAL A 154 -2.58 13.61 13.29
C VAL A 154 -1.89 14.42 12.21
N ARG A 155 -0.60 14.13 11.96
CA ARG A 155 0.22 14.80 10.93
C ARG A 155 0.38 13.94 9.69
N ALA A 156 0.10 14.52 8.53
CA ALA A 156 0.25 13.89 7.23
C ALA A 156 1.72 13.77 6.80
N VAL A 157 2.08 12.64 6.20
CA VAL A 157 3.40 12.37 5.62
C VAL A 157 3.24 11.82 4.20
N HIS A 158 3.72 12.55 3.20
CA HIS A 158 3.70 12.07 1.82
C HIS A 158 4.76 10.98 1.65
N ALA A 159 4.30 9.79 1.29
CA ALA A 159 5.14 8.59 1.23
C ALA A 159 4.85 7.81 -0.06
N PRO A 160 5.15 8.36 -1.25
CA PRO A 160 4.80 7.75 -2.52
C PRO A 160 5.56 6.45 -2.78
N GLY A 161 5.09 5.67 -3.75
CA GLY A 161 5.81 4.51 -4.30
C GLY A 161 4.98 3.23 -4.28
N HIS A 162 4.16 3.00 -3.24
CA HIS A 162 3.03 2.08 -3.36
C HIS A 162 2.04 2.61 -4.38
N SER A 163 1.61 3.86 -4.20
CA SER A 163 0.94 4.68 -5.18
C SER A 163 1.58 6.07 -5.21
N HIS A 164 1.37 6.84 -6.28
CA HIS A 164 1.90 8.20 -6.40
C HIS A 164 1.30 9.19 -5.38
N ASP A 165 0.06 8.98 -4.96
CA ASP A 165 -0.67 9.82 -4.01
C ASP A 165 -0.57 9.34 -2.55
N HIS A 166 0.18 8.27 -2.26
CA HIS A 166 0.18 7.64 -0.94
C HIS A 166 0.58 8.57 0.21
N MET A 167 -0.30 8.63 1.23
CA MET A 167 -0.11 9.34 2.48
C MET A 167 -0.06 8.35 3.64
N CYS A 168 0.96 8.51 4.48
CA CYS A 168 0.97 8.00 5.84
C CYS A 168 0.52 9.09 6.80
N PHE A 169 0.11 8.72 8.01
CA PHE A 169 -0.28 9.67 9.04
C PHE A 169 0.40 9.33 10.36
N ILE A 170 0.89 10.33 11.09
CA ILE A 170 1.53 10.15 12.40
C ILE A 170 0.56 10.62 13.46
N LEU A 171 0.27 9.75 14.44
CA LEU A 171 -0.36 10.12 15.69
C LEU A 171 0.73 10.53 16.69
N GLU A 172 0.87 11.83 16.92
CA GLU A 172 2.00 12.40 17.68
C GLU A 172 2.02 11.90 19.13
N GLU A 173 0.85 11.81 19.78
CA GLU A 173 0.72 11.42 21.18
C GLU A 173 1.16 9.98 21.46
N GLU A 174 1.13 9.12 20.46
CA GLU A 174 1.49 7.69 20.60
C GLU A 174 2.78 7.34 19.86
N GLN A 175 3.43 8.33 19.22
CA GLN A 175 4.56 8.11 18.33
C GLN A 175 4.30 6.95 17.36
N ALA A 176 3.08 6.88 16.83
CA ALA A 176 2.59 5.79 16.00
C ALA A 176 2.30 6.30 14.59
N MET A 177 2.45 5.42 13.60
CA MET A 177 2.21 5.76 12.20
C MET A 177 1.12 4.88 11.61
N PHE A 178 0.09 5.48 11.04
CA PHE A 178 -0.79 4.83 10.10
C PHE A 178 -0.05 4.69 8.78
N THR A 179 0.37 3.46 8.46
CA THR A 179 1.31 3.18 7.38
C THR A 179 0.66 2.97 6.01
N GLY A 180 -0.68 2.96 5.96
CA GLY A 180 -1.44 2.56 4.78
C GLY A 180 -0.90 1.25 4.21
N ASP A 181 -0.75 1.22 2.89
CA ASP A 181 -0.17 0.10 2.15
C ASP A 181 1.35 0.11 1.97
N ASN A 182 2.08 1.09 2.54
CA ASN A 182 3.55 1.07 2.41
C ASN A 182 4.19 -0.01 3.31
N VAL A 183 3.62 -0.24 4.49
CA VAL A 183 4.04 -1.29 5.42
C VAL A 183 2.79 -2.00 5.91
N LEU A 184 2.73 -3.31 5.69
CA LEU A 184 1.60 -4.16 6.08
C LEU A 184 1.90 -4.91 7.38
N GLY A 185 0.83 -5.31 8.09
CA GLY A 185 0.92 -6.13 9.30
C GLY A 185 1.37 -7.57 9.04
N HIS A 186 1.11 -8.07 7.83
CA HIS A 186 1.59 -9.37 7.35
C HIS A 186 2.05 -9.24 5.90
N GLY A 187 2.95 -10.13 5.48
CA GLY A 187 3.49 -10.10 4.12
C GLY A 187 4.27 -8.82 3.78
N THR A 188 4.30 -8.50 2.48
CA THR A 188 4.98 -7.34 1.86
C THR A 188 3.97 -6.55 1.06
N ALA A 189 4.17 -5.23 0.99
CA ALA A 189 3.42 -4.34 0.11
C ALA A 189 3.65 -4.64 -1.38
N ALA A 190 2.62 -4.43 -2.20
CA ALA A 190 2.76 -4.20 -3.63
C ALA A 190 3.34 -2.79 -3.86
N VAL A 191 4.08 -2.60 -4.96
CA VAL A 191 4.83 -1.35 -5.20
C VAL A 191 4.73 -0.96 -6.67
N GLU A 192 4.25 0.26 -6.96
CA GLU A 192 4.24 0.83 -8.32
C GLU A 192 5.64 1.28 -8.76
N HIS A 193 6.42 1.86 -7.84
CA HIS A 193 7.75 2.41 -8.12
C HIS A 193 8.72 2.11 -6.98
N LEU A 194 9.63 1.16 -7.20
CA LEU A 194 10.48 0.61 -6.14
C LEU A 194 11.47 1.62 -5.56
N GLY A 195 12.13 2.42 -6.39
CA GLY A 195 13.08 3.44 -5.93
C GLY A 195 12.42 4.45 -4.98
N THR A 196 11.31 5.04 -5.43
CA THR A 196 10.47 5.95 -4.65
C THR A 196 9.95 5.30 -3.37
N TRP A 197 9.41 4.08 -3.43
CA TRP A 197 8.93 3.38 -2.24
C TRP A 197 10.03 3.12 -1.20
N MET A 198 11.22 2.70 -1.64
CA MET A 198 12.36 2.51 -0.73
C MET A 198 12.80 3.83 -0.10
N GLN A 199 12.70 4.95 -0.82
CA GLN A 199 12.96 6.27 -0.26
C GLN A 199 11.90 6.66 0.76
N SER A 200 10.62 6.43 0.46
CA SER A 200 9.50 6.65 1.39
C SER A 200 9.65 5.84 2.67
N LEU A 201 10.07 4.57 2.59
CA LEU A 201 10.37 3.78 3.79
C LEU A 201 11.48 4.39 4.65
N ARG A 202 12.53 4.97 4.04
CA ARG A 202 13.58 5.69 4.79
C ARG A 202 13.02 6.96 5.45
N THR A 203 12.18 7.71 4.74
CA THR A 203 11.46 8.87 5.29
C THR A 203 10.57 8.47 6.45
N MET A 204 9.75 7.43 6.30
CA MET A 204 8.89 6.87 7.35
C MET A 204 9.71 6.52 8.60
N LYS A 205 10.84 5.83 8.42
CA LYS A 205 11.75 5.48 9.52
C LYS A 205 12.33 6.71 10.22
N SER A 206 12.64 7.77 9.47
CA SER A 206 13.25 9.00 10.02
C SER A 206 12.33 9.76 11.00
N HIS A 207 11.02 9.54 10.94
CA HIS A 207 10.06 10.12 11.88
C HIS A 207 10.10 9.48 13.28
N GLY A 208 10.82 8.37 13.46
CA GLY A 208 11.00 7.76 14.78
C GLY A 208 9.75 7.12 15.39
N CYS A 209 8.72 6.85 14.60
CA CYS A 209 7.52 6.16 15.07
C CYS A 209 7.84 4.72 15.48
N THR A 210 7.32 4.30 16.63
CA THR A 210 7.63 3.00 17.24
C THR A 210 6.64 1.92 16.78
N VAL A 211 5.37 2.28 16.65
CA VAL A 211 4.26 1.38 16.28
C VAL A 211 3.71 1.76 14.90
N GLY A 212 3.34 0.75 14.12
CA GLY A 212 2.65 0.90 12.84
C GLY A 212 1.21 0.40 12.91
N TYR A 213 0.27 1.20 12.40
CA TYR A 213 -1.13 0.86 12.17
C TYR A 213 -1.35 0.68 10.66
N PRO A 214 -1.18 -0.54 10.12
CA PRO A 214 -1.24 -0.78 8.69
C PRO A 214 -2.66 -0.81 8.18
N ALA A 215 -2.89 -0.50 6.90
CA ALA A 215 -4.22 -0.66 6.34
C ALA A 215 -4.63 -2.14 6.19
N HIS A 216 -3.69 -3.09 6.23
CA HIS A 216 -4.00 -4.53 6.25
C HIS A 216 -3.15 -5.28 7.26
N GLY A 217 -3.77 -6.26 7.93
CA GLY A 217 -3.11 -7.11 8.93
C GLY A 217 -3.09 -6.53 10.34
N VAL A 218 -2.27 -7.12 11.21
CA VAL A 218 -2.16 -6.72 12.63
C VAL A 218 -1.34 -5.45 12.81
N VAL A 219 -1.49 -4.83 13.98
CA VAL A 219 -0.59 -3.79 14.46
C VAL A 219 0.87 -4.26 14.37
N VAL A 220 1.76 -3.38 13.90
CA VAL A 220 3.20 -3.62 13.82
C VAL A 220 3.86 -3.03 15.08
N PRO A 221 4.23 -3.84 16.08
CA PRO A 221 4.74 -3.32 17.36
C PRO A 221 6.16 -2.74 17.28
N ASN A 222 6.92 -3.08 16.24
CA ASN A 222 8.25 -2.53 15.98
C ASN A 222 8.35 -2.10 14.51
N LEU A 223 7.86 -0.90 14.23
CA LEU A 223 7.79 -0.36 12.87
C LEU A 223 9.18 -0.20 12.26
N SER A 224 10.16 0.30 13.03
CA SER A 224 11.53 0.45 12.56
C SER A 224 12.14 -0.87 12.08
N GLN A 225 11.96 -1.95 12.86
CA GLN A 225 12.46 -3.26 12.48
C GLN A 225 11.75 -3.81 11.23
N LYS A 226 10.43 -3.65 11.13
CA LYS A 226 9.67 -4.08 9.96
C LYS A 226 10.14 -3.35 8.69
N ILE A 227 10.35 -2.04 8.77
CA ILE A 227 10.92 -1.24 7.67
C ILE A 227 12.32 -1.74 7.27
N ASP A 228 13.19 -2.03 8.24
CA ASP A 228 14.53 -2.55 7.96
C ASP A 228 14.50 -3.91 7.27
N GLN A 229 13.58 -4.79 7.66
CA GLN A 229 13.38 -6.09 7.01
C GLN A 229 12.93 -5.93 5.56
N GLU A 230 11.96 -5.05 5.30
CA GLU A 230 11.47 -4.75 3.96
C GLU A 230 12.58 -4.21 3.06
N LEU A 231 13.32 -3.19 3.53
CA LEU A 231 14.46 -2.62 2.81
C LEU A 231 15.55 -3.65 2.54
N ALA A 232 15.92 -4.45 3.55
CA ALA A 232 16.94 -5.48 3.41
C ALA A 232 16.54 -6.56 2.39
N CYS A 233 15.25 -6.91 2.31
CA CYS A 233 14.73 -7.84 1.32
C CYS A 233 14.91 -7.29 -0.10
N LYS A 234 14.54 -6.02 -0.35
CA LYS A 234 14.68 -5.41 -1.69
C LYS A 234 16.15 -5.22 -2.08
N VAL A 235 17.00 -4.76 -1.16
CA VAL A 235 18.45 -4.63 -1.39
C VAL A 235 19.09 -5.99 -1.71
N ARG A 236 18.69 -7.06 -1.01
CA ARG A 236 19.17 -8.42 -1.32
C ARG A 236 18.78 -8.83 -2.74
N ARG A 237 17.55 -8.51 -3.15
CA ARG A 237 17.07 -8.80 -4.51
C ARG A 237 17.88 -8.05 -5.57
N GLU A 238 18.15 -6.76 -5.37
CA GLU A 238 19.01 -5.98 -6.27
C GLU A 238 20.38 -6.64 -6.46
N ARG A 239 21.02 -7.08 -5.36
CA ARG A 239 22.31 -7.77 -5.42
C ARG A 239 22.24 -9.08 -6.20
N GLN A 240 21.17 -9.86 -6.02
CA GLN A 240 20.95 -11.10 -6.78
C GLN A 240 20.81 -10.83 -8.28
N VAL A 241 20.05 -9.80 -8.66
CA VAL A 241 19.89 -9.40 -10.07
C VAL A 241 21.22 -8.99 -10.68
N LEU A 242 22.00 -8.16 -9.99
CA LEU A 242 23.31 -7.72 -10.47
C LEU A 242 24.29 -8.89 -10.59
N GLN A 243 24.31 -9.81 -9.63
CA GLN A 243 25.15 -11.01 -9.70
C GLN A 243 24.75 -11.89 -10.89
N ALA A 244 23.44 -12.07 -11.13
CA ALA A 244 22.94 -12.83 -12.26
C ALA A 244 23.33 -12.20 -13.61
N LEU A 245 23.27 -10.87 -13.72
CA LEU A 245 23.70 -10.10 -14.89
C LEU A 245 25.21 -10.21 -15.13
N ARG A 246 26.05 -10.04 -14.10
CA ARG A 246 27.51 -10.19 -14.23
C ARG A 246 27.92 -11.62 -14.61
N GLY A 247 27.24 -12.61 -14.04
CA GLY A 247 27.44 -14.01 -14.39
C GLY A 247 26.93 -14.41 -15.77
N ALA A 248 26.35 -13.49 -16.57
CA ALA A 248 25.96 -13.75 -17.95
C ALA A 248 27.14 -13.56 -18.95
N GLY A 249 28.32 -13.13 -18.46
CA GLY A 249 29.55 -12.94 -19.26
C GLY A 249 29.67 -11.54 -19.89
N GLN A 250 30.86 -11.18 -20.39
CA GLN A 250 31.07 -9.89 -21.06
C GLN A 250 30.22 -9.81 -22.35
N GLY A 251 29.29 -8.85 -22.37
CA GLY A 251 28.29 -8.70 -23.45
C GLY A 251 27.01 -9.52 -23.27
N GLY A 252 26.91 -10.29 -22.17
CA GLY A 252 25.79 -11.15 -21.78
C GLY A 252 24.54 -10.34 -21.48
N ARG A 253 23.74 -10.13 -22.52
CA ARG A 253 22.42 -9.50 -22.42
C ARG A 253 21.40 -10.59 -22.15
N ILE A 254 20.62 -10.45 -21.08
CA ILE A 254 19.59 -11.43 -20.70
C ILE A 254 18.19 -10.83 -20.71
N THR A 255 17.19 -11.62 -21.05
CA THR A 255 15.77 -11.23 -20.89
C THR A 255 15.36 -11.28 -19.42
N VAL A 256 14.21 -10.72 -19.09
CA VAL A 256 13.63 -10.82 -17.73
C VAL A 256 13.31 -12.28 -17.40
N GLU A 257 12.79 -13.04 -18.37
CA GLU A 257 12.55 -14.48 -18.24
C GLU A 257 13.83 -15.25 -17.91
N GLU A 258 14.91 -15.06 -18.68
CA GLU A 258 16.21 -15.68 -18.44
C GLU A 258 16.76 -15.31 -17.04
N LEU A 259 16.56 -14.06 -16.62
CA LEU A 259 16.95 -13.58 -15.28
C LEU A 259 16.15 -14.29 -14.17
N VAL A 260 14.83 -14.40 -14.32
CA VAL A 260 13.97 -15.09 -13.34
C VAL A 260 14.40 -16.55 -13.21
N THR A 261 14.56 -17.25 -14.34
CA THR A 261 15.03 -18.64 -14.37
C THR A 261 16.40 -18.80 -13.70
N LYS A 262 17.32 -17.87 -13.91
CA LYS A 262 18.65 -17.91 -13.27
C LYS A 262 18.60 -17.69 -11.76
N VAL A 263 17.66 -16.89 -11.27
CA VAL A 263 17.55 -16.53 -9.85
C VAL A 263 16.71 -17.54 -9.05
N TYR A 264 15.70 -18.15 -9.67
CA TYR A 264 14.73 -19.01 -9.00
C TYR A 264 14.74 -20.48 -9.49
N GLY A 265 15.47 -20.79 -10.55
CA GLY A 265 15.57 -22.13 -11.14
C GLY A 265 14.63 -22.36 -12.33
N GLU A 266 14.83 -23.49 -13.02
CA GLU A 266 14.08 -23.87 -14.22
C GLU A 266 12.70 -24.48 -13.93
N ASN A 267 12.52 -25.06 -12.74
CA ASN A 267 11.28 -25.73 -12.34
C ASN A 267 10.28 -24.75 -11.69
N LEU A 268 9.98 -23.66 -12.39
CA LEU A 268 8.96 -22.70 -11.99
C LEU A 268 7.66 -22.94 -12.75
N ASP A 269 6.54 -22.87 -12.03
CA ASP A 269 5.23 -22.75 -12.64
C ASP A 269 5.16 -21.49 -13.53
N GLU A 270 4.62 -21.64 -14.75
CA GLU A 270 4.60 -20.57 -15.75
C GLU A 270 3.73 -19.38 -15.33
N GLY A 271 2.67 -19.64 -14.56
CA GLY A 271 1.80 -18.61 -13.99
C GLY A 271 2.56 -17.75 -12.98
N ILE A 272 3.27 -18.37 -12.02
CA ILE A 272 4.12 -17.63 -11.06
C ILE A 272 5.16 -16.80 -11.80
N ARG A 273 5.85 -17.43 -12.77
CA ARG A 273 6.95 -16.80 -13.51
C ARG A 273 6.47 -15.54 -14.21
N GLY A 274 5.50 -15.65 -15.12
CA GLY A 274 5.08 -14.55 -15.98
C GLY A 274 4.28 -13.46 -15.27
N GLN A 275 3.58 -13.78 -14.18
CA GLN A 275 2.64 -12.85 -13.56
C GLN A 275 3.10 -12.24 -12.25
N ALA A 276 4.07 -12.84 -11.57
CA ALA A 276 4.60 -12.34 -10.30
C ALA A 276 6.09 -12.04 -10.38
N LEU A 277 6.90 -13.01 -10.81
CA LEU A 277 8.36 -12.89 -10.75
C LEU A 277 8.91 -11.98 -11.84
N GLU A 278 8.44 -12.11 -13.07
CA GLU A 278 8.88 -11.25 -14.17
C GLU A 278 8.51 -9.77 -13.95
N PRO A 279 7.26 -9.41 -13.59
CA PRO A 279 6.93 -8.01 -13.30
C PRO A 279 7.76 -7.42 -12.15
N PHE A 280 7.97 -8.20 -11.08
CA PHE A 280 8.81 -7.77 -9.96
C PHE A 280 10.27 -7.60 -10.36
N MET A 281 10.82 -8.52 -11.16
CA MET A 281 12.20 -8.40 -11.65
C MET A 281 12.37 -7.23 -12.62
N ASP A 282 11.40 -6.96 -13.49
CA ASP A 282 11.44 -5.78 -14.36
C ASP A 282 11.39 -4.48 -13.55
N GLU A 283 10.64 -4.43 -12.45
CA GLU A 283 10.65 -3.30 -11.52
C GLU A 283 12.03 -3.10 -10.85
N VAL A 284 12.66 -4.18 -10.37
CA VAL A 284 14.02 -4.12 -9.81
C VAL A 284 15.02 -3.63 -10.86
N LEU A 285 14.91 -4.11 -12.11
CA LEU A 285 15.75 -3.69 -13.21
C LEU A 285 15.54 -2.22 -13.61
N ARG A 286 14.28 -1.74 -13.60
CA ARG A 286 13.96 -0.33 -13.82
C ARG A 286 14.61 0.57 -12.78
N LYS A 287 14.46 0.25 -11.49
CA LYS A 287 15.16 0.97 -10.42
C LYS A 287 16.68 0.94 -10.62
N LEU A 288 17.27 -0.22 -10.89
CA LEU A 288 18.72 -0.31 -11.09
C LEU A 288 19.21 0.50 -12.29
N ALA A 289 18.38 0.72 -13.30
CA ALA A 289 18.70 1.57 -14.43
C ALA A 289 18.59 3.06 -14.09
N GLU A 290 17.61 3.45 -13.27
CA GLU A 290 17.55 4.81 -12.68
C GLU A 290 18.78 5.10 -11.82
N ASP A 291 19.28 4.10 -11.09
CA ASP A 291 20.52 4.18 -10.32
C ASP A 291 21.79 4.17 -11.22
N GLY A 292 21.65 3.99 -12.54
CA GLY A 292 22.76 3.96 -13.50
C GLY A 292 23.61 2.67 -13.48
N ARG A 293 23.11 1.60 -12.84
CA ARG A 293 23.87 0.35 -12.59
C ARG A 293 23.66 -0.72 -13.66
N VAL A 294 22.54 -0.65 -14.35
CA VAL A 294 22.17 -1.55 -15.46
C VAL A 294 21.67 -0.76 -16.66
N GLY A 295 21.81 -1.33 -17.85
CA GLY A 295 21.28 -0.79 -19.09
C GLY A 295 20.42 -1.84 -19.78
N PHE A 296 19.64 -1.40 -20.78
CA PHE A 296 18.90 -2.31 -21.65
C PHE A 296 19.11 -1.98 -23.12
N GLN A 297 18.96 -3.00 -23.96
CA GLN A 297 18.91 -2.87 -25.40
C GLN A 297 17.64 -3.54 -25.92
N VAL A 298 16.97 -2.90 -26.87
CA VAL A 298 15.84 -3.49 -27.60
C VAL A 298 16.31 -3.83 -29.01
N ARG A 299 16.22 -5.11 -29.39
CA ARG A 299 16.58 -5.59 -30.74
C ARG A 299 15.52 -6.59 -31.20
N GLY A 300 14.90 -6.34 -32.35
CA GLY A 300 13.83 -7.21 -32.88
C GLY A 300 12.61 -7.34 -31.96
N GLY A 301 12.30 -6.31 -31.16
CA GLY A 301 11.22 -6.33 -30.18
C GLY A 301 11.56 -6.99 -28.84
N LEU A 302 12.74 -7.62 -28.71
CA LEU A 302 13.18 -8.25 -27.47
C LEU A 302 14.03 -7.28 -26.65
N LYS A 303 13.59 -7.00 -25.42
CA LYS A 303 14.33 -6.20 -24.43
C LYS A 303 15.26 -7.11 -23.64
N LYS A 304 16.55 -6.81 -23.67
CA LYS A 304 17.56 -7.51 -22.87
C LYS A 304 18.34 -6.53 -22.00
N TRP A 305 18.67 -6.95 -20.79
CA TRP A 305 19.35 -6.17 -19.77
C TRP A 305 20.80 -6.61 -19.61
N PHE A 306 21.66 -5.68 -19.20
CA PHE A 306 23.08 -5.92 -18.94
C PHE A 306 23.58 -5.02 -17.81
N SER A 307 24.61 -5.46 -17.09
CA SER A 307 25.27 -4.65 -16.06
C SER A 307 26.15 -3.57 -16.71
N VAL A 308 26.15 -2.36 -16.14
CA VAL A 308 27.02 -1.24 -16.54
C VAL A 308 28.21 -1.08 -15.58
N GLU A 309 28.21 -1.85 -14.49
CA GLU A 309 29.27 -1.94 -13.48
C GLU A 309 30.33 -3.00 -13.81
#